data_AF-A0A1J5M071-F1
#
_entry.id   AF-A0A1J5M071-F1
#
_cell.length_a   1.000
_cell.length_b   1.000
_cell.length_c   1.000
_cell.angle_alpha   90.00
_cell.angle_beta   90.00
_cell.angle_gamma   90.00
#
_symmetry.space_group_name_H-M   'P 1'
#
loop_
_entity.id
_entity.type
_entity.pdbx_description
1 polymer ?
#
loop_
_entity_poly.entity_id
_entity_poly.type
_entity_poly.pdbx_seq_one_letter_code
_entity_poly.pdbx_strand_id
1 'polypeptide(L)'
;DPLTKTIPTKLYNGVNRMMSGIKLHDMNCGLKAYRHEVVKSVEIFGEMHRYIPVIAKAAGFGKIGEKVVQHQERKYGKTKFGMNRFVNGFLDMFTITFITRFGKKPMHFFGLIGSIFFFIGGAITTWLIVYKLFIDTGSRLLAERAEFYIALVTMIIGTQLFLAGFIAELIGRSSSTRNNYLIEKEI
;
A
#
# COMPACT_ATOMS: atom_id res chain seq x y z
N ASP A 1 25.36 -13.66 -7.38
CA ASP A 1 24.94 -12.25 -7.22
C ASP A 1 25.40 -11.66 -5.90
N PRO A 2 25.81 -10.36 -5.88
CA PRO A 2 26.26 -9.68 -4.66
C PRO A 2 25.15 -9.54 -3.60
N LEU A 3 25.55 -9.58 -2.32
CA LEU A 3 24.66 -9.56 -1.15
C LEU A 3 23.76 -8.30 -1.07
N THR A 4 24.27 -7.16 -1.54
CA THR A 4 23.53 -5.88 -1.62
C THR A 4 22.34 -5.90 -2.57
N LYS A 5 22.30 -6.84 -3.52
CA LYS A 5 21.17 -7.01 -4.45
C LYS A 5 20.24 -8.14 -4.02
N THR A 6 20.72 -9.17 -3.33
CA THR A 6 19.93 -10.38 -3.05
C THR A 6 19.03 -10.25 -1.83
N ILE A 7 19.44 -9.52 -0.78
CA ILE A 7 18.64 -9.34 0.44
C ILE A 7 17.38 -8.48 0.18
N PRO A 8 17.47 -7.29 -0.46
CA PRO A 8 16.29 -6.47 -0.73
C PRO A 8 15.33 -7.14 -1.70
N THR A 9 15.87 -7.84 -2.71
CA THR A 9 15.04 -8.56 -3.69
C THR A 9 14.33 -9.75 -3.07
N LYS A 10 14.95 -10.50 -2.14
CA LYS A 10 14.27 -11.58 -1.40
C LYS A 10 13.17 -11.05 -0.48
N LEU A 11 13.40 -9.94 0.22
CA LEU A 11 12.38 -9.30 1.05
C LEU A 11 11.21 -8.81 0.17
N TYR A 12 11.51 -8.09 -0.91
CA TYR A 12 10.52 -7.58 -1.85
C TYR A 12 9.70 -8.69 -2.51
N ASN A 13 10.36 -9.77 -2.97
CA ASN A 13 9.66 -10.91 -3.56
C ASN A 13 8.87 -11.70 -2.52
N GLY A 14 9.34 -11.78 -1.27
CA GLY A 14 8.64 -12.43 -0.15
C GLY A 14 7.37 -11.68 0.27
N VAL A 15 7.47 -10.35 0.43
CA VAL A 15 6.33 -9.48 0.75
C VAL A 15 5.30 -9.52 -0.37
N ASN A 16 5.73 -9.42 -1.63
CA ASN A 16 4.83 -9.56 -2.78
C ASN A 16 4.18 -10.96 -2.85
N ARG A 17 4.91 -12.03 -2.54
CA ARG A 17 4.34 -13.40 -2.48
C ARG A 17 3.24 -13.51 -1.44
N MET A 18 3.50 -12.99 -0.24
CA MET A 18 2.56 -13.01 0.88
C MET A 18 1.31 -12.17 0.56
N MET A 19 1.48 -11.02 -0.07
CA MET A 19 0.39 -10.06 -0.29
C MET A 19 -0.43 -10.38 -1.54
N SER A 20 0.19 -10.89 -2.61
CA SER A 20 -0.49 -11.25 -3.87
C SER A 20 -0.95 -12.71 -3.92
N GLY A 21 -0.38 -13.59 -3.08
CA GLY A 21 -0.63 -15.03 -3.13
C GLY A 21 -0.03 -15.73 -4.37
N ILE A 22 0.77 -15.03 -5.18
CA ILE A 22 1.36 -15.57 -6.40
C ILE A 22 2.74 -16.14 -6.09
N LYS A 23 2.96 -17.43 -6.37
CA LYS A 23 4.25 -18.11 -6.20
C LYS A 23 5.15 -17.85 -7.41
N LEU A 24 5.81 -16.69 -7.45
CA LEU A 24 6.86 -16.35 -8.42
C LEU A 24 8.21 -16.13 -7.72
N HIS A 25 9.28 -16.63 -8.32
CA HIS A 25 10.66 -16.41 -7.86
C HIS A 25 11.14 -15.01 -8.17
N ASP A 26 10.81 -14.50 -9.37
CA ASP A 26 11.12 -13.14 -9.80
C ASP A 26 9.93 -12.49 -10.52
N MET A 27 9.30 -11.51 -9.85
CA MET A 27 8.21 -10.73 -10.44
C MET A 27 8.71 -9.57 -11.31
N ASN A 28 9.97 -9.17 -11.15
CA ASN A 28 10.59 -8.03 -11.81
C ASN A 28 11.29 -8.41 -13.12
N CYS A 29 11.26 -9.68 -13.51
CA CYS A 29 11.77 -10.11 -14.81
C CYS A 29 11.07 -9.33 -15.93
N GLY A 30 11.85 -8.81 -16.88
CA GLY A 30 11.34 -8.00 -17.99
C GLY A 30 10.67 -8.84 -19.08
N LEU A 31 10.97 -10.13 -19.16
CA LEU A 31 10.38 -11.04 -20.15
C LEU A 31 9.07 -11.59 -19.59
N LYS A 32 7.95 -11.10 -20.12
CA LYS A 32 6.60 -11.44 -19.68
C LYS A 32 5.73 -11.72 -20.90
N ALA A 33 4.93 -12.79 -20.84
CA ALA A 33 3.98 -13.17 -21.89
C ALA A 33 2.58 -13.27 -21.30
N TYR A 34 1.61 -12.62 -21.92
CA TYR A 34 0.22 -12.55 -21.46
C TYR A 34 -0.73 -12.90 -22.60
N ARG A 35 -1.87 -13.51 -22.26
CA ARG A 35 -2.99 -13.65 -23.19
C ARG A 35 -3.59 -12.29 -23.49
N HIS A 36 -4.17 -12.14 -24.67
CA HIS A 36 -4.79 -10.88 -25.10
C HIS A 36 -5.86 -10.40 -24.10
N GLU A 37 -6.69 -11.32 -23.60
CA GLU A 37 -7.70 -11.08 -22.55
C GLU A 37 -7.12 -10.40 -21.30
N VAL A 38 -5.94 -10.85 -20.84
CA VAL A 38 -5.29 -10.30 -19.64
C VAL A 38 -4.88 -8.85 -19.90
N VAL A 39 -4.24 -8.60 -21.04
CA VAL A 39 -3.76 -7.26 -21.42
C VAL A 39 -4.93 -6.28 -21.58
N LYS A 40 -6.07 -6.74 -22.10
CA LYS A 40 -7.28 -5.93 -22.23
C LYS A 40 -8.00 -5.70 -20.90
N SER A 41 -7.69 -6.49 -19.87
CA SER A 41 -8.36 -6.45 -18.57
C SER A 41 -7.61 -5.75 -17.46
N VAL A 42 -6.33 -5.45 -17.67
CA VAL A 42 -5.50 -4.80 -16.66
C VAL A 42 -5.18 -3.37 -17.07
N GLU A 43 -5.44 -2.43 -16.17
CA GLU A 43 -4.98 -1.05 -16.31
C GLU A 43 -3.58 -0.93 -15.73
N ILE A 44 -2.65 -0.35 -16.49
CA ILE A 44 -1.27 -0.15 -16.06
C ILE A 44 -1.00 1.35 -16.05
N PHE A 45 -0.64 1.89 -14.88
CA PHE A 45 -0.29 3.30 -14.72
C PHE A 45 1.14 3.47 -14.17
N GLY A 46 1.90 4.42 -14.73
CA GLY A 46 3.26 4.75 -14.29
C GLY A 46 4.19 3.53 -14.19
N GLU A 47 4.73 3.31 -12.99
CA GLU A 47 5.70 2.24 -12.70
C GLU A 47 5.05 0.86 -12.42
N MET A 48 3.72 0.74 -12.57
CA MET A 48 2.97 -0.48 -12.25
C MET A 48 3.26 -1.66 -13.19
N HIS A 49 3.96 -1.45 -14.30
CA HIS A 49 4.37 -2.51 -15.24
C HIS A 49 5.17 -3.64 -14.56
N ARG A 50 5.83 -3.35 -13.43
CA ARG A 50 6.52 -4.34 -12.59
C ARG A 50 5.56 -5.32 -11.93
N TYR A 51 4.35 -4.87 -11.61
CA TYR A 51 3.35 -5.59 -10.83
C TYR A 51 2.20 -6.18 -11.65
N ILE A 52 2.33 -6.25 -12.98
CA ILE A 52 1.31 -6.84 -13.86
C ILE A 52 0.84 -8.23 -13.38
N PRO A 53 1.69 -9.15 -12.88
CA PRO A 53 1.20 -10.41 -12.32
C PRO A 53 0.22 -10.23 -11.16
N VAL A 54 0.50 -9.27 -10.26
CA VAL A 54 -0.36 -8.94 -9.11
C VAL A 54 -1.69 -8.35 -9.58
N ILE A 55 -1.64 -7.44 -10.55
CA ILE A 55 -2.84 -6.81 -11.13
C ILE A 55 -3.68 -7.86 -11.86
N ALA A 56 -3.06 -8.74 -12.64
CA ALA A 56 -3.74 -9.83 -13.32
C ALA A 56 -4.42 -10.79 -12.31
N LYS A 57 -3.75 -11.11 -11.20
CA LYS A 57 -4.36 -11.90 -10.13
C LYS A 57 -5.56 -11.20 -9.50
N ALA A 58 -5.45 -9.89 -9.25
CA ALA A 58 -6.54 -9.07 -8.72
C ALA A 58 -7.72 -8.94 -9.70
N ALA A 59 -7.45 -8.97 -11.01
CA ALA A 59 -8.47 -9.03 -12.06
C ALA A 59 -9.13 -10.42 -12.21
N GLY A 60 -8.70 -11.42 -11.43
CA GLY A 60 -9.30 -12.76 -11.41
C GLY A 60 -8.53 -13.83 -12.19
N PHE A 61 -7.43 -13.48 -12.86
CA PHE A 61 -6.63 -14.46 -13.60
C PHE A 61 -5.84 -15.37 -12.64
N GLY A 62 -6.19 -16.64 -12.61
CA GLY A 62 -5.57 -17.64 -11.73
C GLY A 62 -4.32 -18.32 -12.30
N LYS A 63 -4.19 -18.37 -13.63
CA LYS A 63 -3.12 -19.11 -14.33
C LYS A 63 -1.88 -18.23 -14.51
N ILE A 64 -1.14 -18.02 -13.42
CA ILE A 64 0.10 -17.26 -13.39
C ILE A 64 1.23 -18.20 -13.01
N GLY A 65 2.22 -18.32 -13.89
CA GLY A 65 3.39 -19.18 -13.70
C GLY A 65 4.65 -18.52 -14.21
N GLU A 66 5.77 -19.20 -14.00
CA GLU A 66 7.08 -18.79 -14.46
C GLU A 66 7.70 -19.86 -15.36
N LYS A 67 8.55 -19.43 -16.28
CA LYS A 67 9.38 -20.30 -17.10
C LYS A 67 10.82 -19.87 -16.90
N VAL A 68 11.70 -20.82 -16.63
CA VAL A 68 13.14 -20.56 -16.53
C VAL A 68 13.63 -20.07 -17.89
N VAL A 69 14.28 -18.92 -17.89
CA VAL A 69 14.89 -18.30 -19.07
C VAL A 69 16.34 -17.97 -18.77
N GLN A 70 17.21 -18.21 -19.75
CA GLN A 70 18.63 -17.93 -19.59
C GLN A 70 18.86 -16.42 -19.65
N HIS A 71 19.32 -15.85 -18.52
CA HIS A 71 19.72 -14.45 -18.46
C HIS A 71 21.14 -14.32 -18.99
N GLN A 72 21.33 -13.44 -19.98
CA GLN A 72 22.65 -13.08 -20.50
C GLN A 72 23.13 -11.80 -19.80
N GLU A 73 24.42 -11.74 -19.49
CA GLU A 73 25.00 -10.53 -18.93
C GLU A 73 24.94 -9.39 -19.95
N ARG A 74 24.74 -8.17 -19.45
CA ARG A 74 24.71 -6.97 -20.28
C ARG A 74 26.10 -6.75 -20.88
N LYS A 75 26.20 -6.85 -22.21
CA LYS A 75 27.46 -6.63 -22.95
C LYS A 75 27.84 -5.14 -23.09
N TYR A 76 26.86 -4.24 -23.14
CA TYR A 76 27.08 -2.81 -23.42
C TYR A 76 26.22 -1.90 -22.54
N GLY A 77 26.77 -0.73 -22.18
CA GLY A 77 26.09 0.32 -21.42
C GLY A 77 26.15 0.14 -19.90
N LYS A 78 25.82 1.21 -19.17
CA LYS A 78 25.73 1.22 -17.70
C LYS A 78 24.29 1.09 -17.22
N THR A 79 24.10 0.50 -16.04
CA THR A 79 22.78 0.45 -15.40
C THR A 79 22.29 1.87 -15.13
N LYS A 80 21.09 2.19 -15.63
CA LYS A 80 20.37 3.45 -15.32
C LYS A 80 19.61 3.38 -13.99
N PHE A 81 19.67 2.24 -13.31
CA PHE A 81 18.99 2.00 -12.04
C PHE A 81 19.89 2.42 -10.87
N GLY A 82 19.59 3.55 -10.26
CA GLY A 82 20.23 4.03 -9.03
C GLY A 82 19.44 3.67 -7.76
N MET A 83 19.87 4.24 -6.63
CA MET A 83 19.24 4.01 -5.32
C MET A 83 17.74 4.40 -5.30
N ASN A 84 17.35 5.39 -6.10
CA ASN A 84 15.96 5.83 -6.27
C ASN A 84 15.01 4.69 -6.66
N ARG A 85 15.50 3.65 -7.35
CA ARG A 85 14.68 2.48 -7.70
C ARG A 85 14.19 1.72 -6.47
N PHE A 86 14.98 1.67 -5.39
CA PHE A 86 14.60 0.95 -4.18
C PHE A 86 13.48 1.68 -3.43
N VAL A 87 13.63 2.99 -3.25
CA VAL A 87 12.62 3.83 -2.59
C VAL A 87 11.33 3.84 -3.40
N ASN A 88 11.43 4.13 -4.71
CA ASN A 88 10.25 4.15 -5.59
C ASN A 88 9.61 2.77 -5.66
N GLY A 89 10.39 1.69 -5.77
CA GLY A 89 9.85 0.33 -5.78
C GLY A 89 9.10 -0.04 -4.50
N PHE A 90 9.56 0.40 -3.33
CA PHE A 90 8.83 0.20 -2.10
C PHE A 90 7.49 0.99 -2.08
N LEU A 91 7.53 2.27 -2.47
CA LEU A 91 6.33 3.11 -2.55
C LEU A 91 5.32 2.58 -3.58
N ASP A 92 5.79 2.10 -4.73
CA ASP A 92 4.95 1.49 -5.77
C ASP A 92 4.29 0.21 -5.27
N MET A 93 5.01 -0.61 -4.49
CA MET A 93 4.47 -1.84 -3.91
C MET A 93 3.39 -1.54 -2.87
N PHE A 94 3.61 -0.53 -2.04
CA PHE A 94 2.59 -0.06 -1.12
C PHE A 94 1.35 0.45 -1.88
N THR A 95 1.58 1.24 -2.93
CA THR A 95 0.52 1.78 -3.79
C THR A 95 -0.29 0.67 -4.47
N ILE A 96 0.37 -0.31 -5.10
CA ILE A 96 -0.33 -1.40 -5.80
C ILE A 96 -1.14 -2.25 -4.83
N THR A 97 -0.57 -2.55 -3.66
CA THR A 97 -1.31 -3.27 -2.61
C THR A 97 -2.52 -2.46 -2.19
N PHE A 98 -2.31 -1.18 -1.89
CA PHE A 98 -3.35 -0.32 -1.38
C PHE A 98 -4.52 -0.25 -2.38
N ILE A 99 -4.24 0.00 -3.66
CA ILE A 99 -5.25 0.06 -4.72
C ILE A 99 -5.95 -1.29 -4.88
N THR A 100 -5.21 -2.41 -4.95
CA THR A 100 -5.79 -3.73 -5.18
C THR A 100 -6.63 -4.24 -4.01
N ARG A 101 -6.20 -3.97 -2.76
CA ARG A 101 -6.87 -4.47 -1.55
C ARG A 101 -7.92 -3.51 -0.98
N PHE A 102 -7.64 -2.22 -1.00
CA PHE A 102 -8.45 -1.19 -0.36
C PHE A 102 -9.05 -0.18 -1.35
N GLY A 103 -8.70 -0.20 -2.63
CA GLY A 103 -9.24 0.75 -3.62
C GLY A 103 -10.76 0.71 -3.76
N LYS A 104 -11.39 -0.45 -3.53
CA LYS A 104 -12.87 -0.58 -3.51
C LYS A 104 -13.52 -0.19 -2.18
N LYS A 105 -12.74 -0.12 -1.08
CA LYS A 105 -13.22 0.11 0.29
C LYS A 105 -12.19 0.90 1.12
N PRO A 106 -11.82 2.13 0.70
CA PRO A 106 -10.74 2.90 1.33
C PRO A 106 -11.03 3.22 2.82
N MET A 107 -12.32 3.31 3.19
CA MET A 107 -12.73 3.54 4.57
C MET A 107 -12.24 2.45 5.55
N HIS A 108 -12.12 1.20 5.11
CA HIS A 108 -11.62 0.13 5.98
C HIS A 108 -10.14 0.29 6.35
N PHE A 109 -9.34 0.95 5.49
CA PHE A 109 -7.93 1.18 5.77
C PHE A 109 -7.75 2.45 6.61
N PHE A 110 -8.14 3.59 6.04
CA PHE A 110 -7.93 4.89 6.66
C PHE A 110 -8.84 5.14 7.85
N GLY A 111 -10.08 4.67 7.80
CA GLY A 111 -11.03 4.79 8.92
C GLY A 111 -10.58 3.98 10.13
N LEU A 112 -10.14 2.73 9.94
CA LEU A 112 -9.65 1.90 11.05
C LEU A 112 -8.40 2.51 11.71
N ILE A 113 -7.39 2.85 10.91
CA ILE A 113 -6.15 3.45 11.43
C ILE A 113 -6.45 4.81 12.07
N GLY A 114 -7.27 5.64 11.43
CA GLY A 114 -7.67 6.95 11.95
C GLY A 114 -8.39 6.84 13.30
N SER A 115 -9.35 5.92 13.43
CA SER A 115 -10.04 5.65 14.69
C SER A 115 -9.08 5.17 15.78
N ILE A 116 -8.14 4.27 15.47
CA ILE A 116 -7.14 3.80 16.44
C ILE A 116 -6.32 4.98 16.98
N PHE A 117 -5.79 5.83 16.10
CA PHE A 117 -5.00 7.00 16.52
C PHE A 117 -5.84 7.98 17.35
N PHE A 118 -7.07 8.24 16.94
CA PHE A 118 -7.99 9.09 17.68
C PHE A 118 -8.24 8.56 19.10
N PHE A 119 -8.53 7.27 19.26
CA PHE A 119 -8.78 6.68 20.58
C PHE A 119 -7.52 6.59 21.44
N ILE A 120 -6.34 6.34 20.86
CA ILE A 120 -5.08 6.37 21.60
C ILE A 120 -4.81 7.78 22.13
N GLY A 121 -4.89 8.80 21.28
CA GLY A 121 -4.70 10.19 21.71
C GLY A 121 -5.77 10.64 22.71
N GLY A 122 -7.01 10.19 22.52
CA GLY A 122 -8.11 10.41 23.47
C GLY A 122 -7.83 9.78 24.83
N ALA A 123 -7.41 8.51 24.87
CA ALA A 123 -7.08 7.81 26.11
C ALA A 123 -5.94 8.49 26.87
N ILE A 124 -4.88 8.92 26.18
CA ILE A 124 -3.77 9.66 26.79
C ILE A 124 -4.27 11.00 27.35
N THR A 125 -5.10 11.72 26.60
CA THR A 125 -5.66 13.01 27.04
C THR A 125 -6.56 12.83 28.26
N THR A 126 -7.45 11.84 28.24
CA THR A 126 -8.32 11.50 29.38
C THR A 126 -7.50 11.12 30.61
N TRP A 127 -6.45 10.31 30.43
CA TRP A 127 -5.54 9.95 31.50
C TRP A 127 -4.88 11.18 32.14
N LEU A 128 -4.37 12.11 31.32
CA LEU A 128 -3.75 13.35 31.81
C LEU A 128 -4.74 14.24 32.56
N ILE A 129 -5.99 14.33 32.09
CA ILE A 129 -7.05 15.08 32.75
C ILE A 129 -7.39 14.46 34.11
N VAL A 130 -7.59 13.14 34.17
CA VAL A 130 -7.90 12.42 35.42
C VAL A 130 -6.75 12.57 36.42
N TYR A 131 -5.51 12.39 35.96
CA TYR A 131 -4.32 12.56 36.81
C TYR A 131 -4.24 13.96 37.42
N LYS A 132 -4.51 15.00 36.62
CA LYS A 132 -4.55 16.40 37.06
C LYS A 132 -5.66 16.68 38.06
N LEU A 133 -6.86 16.12 37.85
CA LEU A 133 -8.03 16.42 38.67
C LEU A 133 -8.04 15.70 40.02
N PHE A 134 -7.51 14.47 40.09
CA PHE A 134 -7.66 13.62 41.28
C PHE A 134 -6.37 13.33 42.04
N ILE A 135 -5.20 13.36 41.37
CA ILE A 135 -3.92 12.98 42.00
C ILE A 135 -3.05 14.20 42.24
N ASP A 136 -2.93 15.08 41.26
CA ASP A 136 -1.93 16.16 41.26
C ASP A 136 -2.53 17.51 40.87
N THR A 137 -3.45 17.98 41.72
CA THR A 137 -4.24 19.22 41.55
C THR A 137 -3.40 20.50 41.59
N GLY A 138 -2.21 20.47 42.21
CA GLY A 138 -1.29 21.61 42.30
C GLY A 138 -0.22 21.68 41.19
N SER A 139 -0.13 20.69 40.31
CA SER A 139 0.95 20.63 39.31
C SER A 139 0.88 21.67 38.19
N ARG A 140 1.94 21.74 37.38
CA ARG A 140 2.04 22.45 36.09
C ARG A 140 0.80 22.30 35.20
N LEU A 141 0.47 23.34 34.43
CA LEU A 141 -0.71 23.35 33.54
C LEU A 141 -0.62 22.21 32.52
N LEU A 142 -1.76 21.68 32.04
CA LEU A 142 -1.76 20.66 30.98
C LEU A 142 -1.07 21.17 29.72
N ALA A 143 -1.28 22.46 29.40
CA ALA A 143 -0.66 23.14 28.27
C ALA A 143 0.87 23.27 28.39
N GLU A 144 1.47 22.99 29.53
CA GLU A 144 2.94 23.00 29.70
C GLU A 144 3.54 21.60 29.56
N ARG A 145 2.70 20.57 29.35
CA ARG A 145 3.15 19.17 29.22
C ARG A 145 3.29 18.79 27.75
N ALA A 146 4.48 18.33 27.36
CA ALA A 146 4.73 17.82 26.01
C ALA A 146 3.79 16.65 25.64
N GLU A 147 3.48 15.79 26.61
CA GLU A 147 2.56 14.64 26.46
C GLU A 147 1.17 15.07 25.97
N PHE A 148 0.68 16.23 26.41
CA PHE A 148 -0.62 16.76 26.00
C PHE A 148 -0.63 17.12 24.52
N TYR A 149 0.42 17.79 24.02
CA TYR A 149 0.54 18.12 22.61
C TYR A 149 0.71 16.89 21.72
N ILE A 150 1.46 15.88 22.18
CA ILE A 150 1.60 14.61 21.44
C ILE A 150 0.23 13.91 21.33
N ALA A 151 -0.54 13.87 22.42
CA ALA A 151 -1.87 13.29 22.42
C ALA A 151 -2.81 14.06 21.47
N LEU A 152 -2.79 15.39 21.53
CA LEU A 152 -3.59 16.27 20.68
C LEU A 152 -3.24 16.10 19.19
N VAL A 153 -1.96 16.10 18.82
CA VAL A 153 -1.52 15.86 17.44
C VAL A 153 -1.92 14.47 16.97
N THR A 154 -1.82 13.46 17.83
CA THR A 154 -2.26 12.09 17.51
C THR A 154 -3.76 12.04 17.21
N MET A 155 -4.59 12.75 17.99
CA MET A 155 -6.02 12.87 17.73
C MET A 155 -6.33 13.61 16.41
N ILE A 156 -5.59 14.68 16.12
CA ILE A 156 -5.75 15.44 14.86
C ILE A 156 -5.41 14.55 13.67
N ILE A 157 -4.27 13.85 13.70
CA ILE A 157 -3.87 12.91 12.65
C ILE A 157 -4.90 11.79 12.51
N GLY A 158 -5.41 11.24 13.62
CA GLY A 158 -6.46 10.22 13.59
C GLY A 158 -7.73 10.71 12.88
N THR A 159 -8.19 11.91 13.22
CA THR A 159 -9.35 12.54 12.57
C THR A 159 -9.09 12.80 11.08
N GLN A 160 -7.92 13.32 10.72
CA GLN A 160 -7.56 13.58 9.32
C GLN A 160 -7.53 12.29 8.49
N LEU A 161 -6.98 11.20 9.02
CA LEU A 161 -6.99 9.89 8.36
C LEU A 161 -8.43 9.38 8.18
N PHE A 162 -9.27 9.49 9.21
CA PHE A 162 -10.67 9.08 9.12
C PHE A 162 -11.41 9.87 8.02
N LEU A 163 -11.26 11.19 7.99
CA LEU A 163 -11.84 12.05 6.97
C LEU A 163 -11.31 11.73 5.57
N ALA A 164 -10.01 11.47 5.43
CA ALA A 164 -9.41 11.06 4.15
C ALA A 164 -10.02 9.74 3.65
N GLY A 165 -10.23 8.77 4.54
CA GLY A 165 -10.92 7.51 4.22
C GLY A 165 -12.36 7.74 3.76
N PHE A 166 -13.09 8.61 4.47
CA PHE A 166 -14.48 8.94 4.14
C PHE A 166 -14.60 9.65 2.79
N ILE A 167 -13.74 10.65 2.53
CA ILE A 167 -13.70 11.36 1.24
C ILE A 167 -13.35 10.39 0.10
N ALA A 168 -12.35 9.52 0.30
CA ALA A 168 -11.98 8.53 -0.70
C ALA A 168 -13.13 7.56 -1.02
N GLU A 169 -13.91 7.14 -0.01
CA GLU A 169 -15.09 6.32 -0.19
C GLU A 169 -16.19 7.05 -0.98
N LEU A 170 -16.42 8.34 -0.69
CA LEU A 170 -17.37 9.17 -1.44
C LEU A 170 -16.96 9.32 -2.91
N ILE A 171 -15.68 9.62 -3.17
CA ILE A 171 -15.14 9.73 -4.54
C ILE A 171 -15.27 8.40 -5.29
N GLY A 172 -14.92 7.29 -4.64
CA GLY A 172 -15.06 5.96 -5.23
C GLY A 172 -16.52 5.61 -5.54
N ARG A 173 -17.46 6.05 -4.69
CA ARG A 173 -18.90 5.84 -4.90
C ARG A 173 -19.48 6.70 -6.02
N SER A 174 -18.96 7.91 -6.22
CA SER A 174 -19.40 8.83 -7.28
C SER A 174 -18.81 8.53 -8.66
N SER A 175 -17.84 7.62 -8.76
CA SER A 175 -17.23 7.27 -10.05
C SER A 175 -18.22 6.63 -11.01
N SER A 176 -18.36 7.20 -12.21
CA SER A 176 -19.20 6.67 -13.29
C SER A 176 -18.73 5.31 -13.81
N THR A 177 -17.44 4.99 -13.65
CA THR A 177 -16.83 3.74 -14.12
C THR A 177 -16.92 2.61 -13.12
N ARG A 178 -17.52 2.82 -11.93
CA ARG A 178 -17.59 1.82 -10.84
C ARG A 178 -18.21 0.49 -11.27
N ASN A 179 -19.20 0.55 -12.16
CA ASN A 179 -19.93 -0.62 -12.63
C ASN A 179 -19.48 -1.08 -14.03
N ASN A 180 -18.35 -0.58 -14.54
CA ASN A 180 -17.81 -1.06 -15.81
C ASN A 180 -17.23 -2.45 -15.61
N TYR A 181 -17.73 -3.42 -16.38
CA TYR A 181 -17.17 -4.76 -16.49
C TYR A 181 -16.79 -5.03 -17.94
N LEU A 182 -15.81 -5.90 -18.13
CA LEU A 182 -15.39 -6.32 -19.45
C LEU A 182 -16.23 -7.53 -19.86
N ILE A 183 -16.81 -7.45 -21.06
CA ILE A 183 -17.60 -8.52 -21.65
C ILE A 183 -16.69 -9.30 -22.58
N GLU A 184 -16.47 -10.58 -22.29
CA GLU A 184 -15.68 -11.47 -23.15
C GLU A 184 -16.51 -12.01 -24.32
N LYS A 185 -17.78 -12.35 -24.07
CA LYS A 185 -18.71 -12.88 -25.05
C LYS A 185 -20.14 -12.48 -24.70
N GLU A 186 -20.87 -11.98 -25.69
CA GLU A 186 -22.33 -11.82 -25.65
C GLU A 186 -22.95 -13.11 -26.20
N ILE A 187 -23.92 -13.69 -25.48
CA ILE A 187 -24.59 -14.96 -25.83
C ILE A 187 -25.96 -14.65 -26.41
#